data_AF-A0A0F9LRL9-F1
#
_entry.id   AF-A0A0F9LRL9-F1
#
_cell.length_a   1.000
_cell.length_b   1.000
_cell.length_c   1.000
_cell.angle_alpha   90.00
_cell.angle_beta   90.00
_cell.angle_gamma   90.00
#
_symmetry.space_group_name_H-M   'P 1'
#
loop_
_entity.id
_entity.type
_entity.pdbx_description
1 polymer ?
#
loop_
_entity_poly.entity_id
_entity_poly.type
_entity_poly.pdbx_seq_one_letter_code
_entity_poly.pdbx_strand_id
1 'polypeptide(L)'
;MALKGSCAFIMPFDIFKVGNPSKPFCVFKVNPNGKRTGKRFGCHTSRRNAALQIGAIESQERKSMSENGTEVLEKEEKEKTEEKHSTVISFVPFGATTFADVEEFQISTFTNERIKELTRQLQDLISNIMFTDNIEDKGAALDDVIDEFTTRTEAAIERGREPGFIERLFGKKELIPKPEETKEKINFPDDMGKRSFMIWKEGDRTRYLTIYSNKYRDRDNPPEILAEQAHIDFHARVDNKEVAYPELWLWHVDGTRFGQADWVAYDKDNGFSLASGLIDKGKEAIAVNLAGVETLVSHGMPIDSIQRDEKDETIITRYDSKEISVLPDFAAANLLTDFVILKESDMGIPEDKLDFLKDAGLSDEDLQELNDSLKAKGKQAEGLEFKEGKKKEDNDPVKDPVLEDETEVEEVAAATSPSVEEISEAIVDAVSPIKELVEKNAAAIAVLTSDETERIKEVAAATPAASLSALVTASLSATKSSDTVIEKDDPLTKKTPPEAKAKDEGPTSLGFVNDIIADSEKEK
;
A
#
# COMPACT_ATOMS: atom_id res chain seq x y z
N MET A 1 -18.22 7.73 14.09
CA MET A 1 -18.95 6.51 14.52
C MET A 1 -17.92 5.50 15.00
N ALA A 2 -17.94 5.13 16.29
CA ALA A 2 -17.00 4.15 16.85
C ALA A 2 -17.49 2.73 16.54
N LEU A 3 -16.61 1.90 15.97
CA LEU A 3 -16.84 0.47 15.77
C LEU A 3 -17.02 -0.20 17.14
N LYS A 4 -18.25 -0.59 17.46
CA LYS A 4 -18.55 -1.44 18.62
C LYS A 4 -18.06 -2.84 18.30
N GLY A 5 -16.89 -3.22 18.83
CA GLY A 5 -16.54 -4.62 18.99
C GLY A 5 -17.65 -5.33 19.79
N SER A 6 -18.23 -6.38 19.21
CA SER A 6 -19.23 -7.20 19.87
C SER A 6 -18.55 -8.02 20.98
N CYS A 7 -18.34 -7.40 22.15
CA CYS A 7 -18.06 -8.17 23.36
C CYS A 7 -19.28 -9.07 23.60
N ALA A 8 -19.10 -10.39 23.49
CA ALA A 8 -20.11 -11.36 23.86
C ALA A 8 -20.60 -11.05 25.28
N PHE A 9 -21.79 -10.47 25.39
CA PHE A 9 -22.36 -10.04 26.65
C PHE A 9 -22.70 -11.29 27.45
N ILE A 10 -21.91 -11.60 28.49
CA ILE A 10 -22.23 -12.65 29.45
C ILE A 10 -23.59 -12.28 30.06
N MET A 11 -24.62 -13.05 29.71
CA MET A 11 -25.97 -12.81 30.24
C MET A 11 -25.98 -13.10 31.75
N PRO A 12 -26.37 -12.13 32.60
CA PRO A 12 -26.27 -12.32 34.04
C PRO A 12 -27.27 -13.36 34.57
N PHE A 13 -26.94 -13.94 35.73
CA PHE A 13 -27.84 -14.76 36.54
C PHE A 13 -28.25 -13.99 37.80
N ASP A 14 -29.48 -14.17 38.26
CA ASP A 14 -29.95 -13.54 39.49
C ASP A 14 -30.80 -14.47 40.36
N ILE A 15 -30.88 -14.15 41.66
CA ILE A 15 -31.54 -14.93 42.70
C ILE A 15 -32.89 -14.31 43.00
N PHE A 16 -33.94 -15.08 42.82
CA PHE A 16 -35.30 -14.65 43.09
C PHE A 16 -35.94 -15.45 44.22
N LYS A 17 -36.69 -14.75 45.09
CA LYS A 17 -37.50 -15.41 46.11
C LYS A 17 -38.77 -15.98 45.48
N VAL A 18 -38.98 -17.28 45.60
CA VAL A 18 -40.16 -18.00 45.09
C VAL A 18 -40.94 -18.56 46.28
N GLY A 19 -42.26 -18.59 46.21
CA GLY A 19 -43.17 -18.90 47.34
C GLY A 19 -43.10 -20.31 47.92
N ASN A 20 -42.05 -21.09 47.67
CA ASN A 20 -41.84 -22.40 48.28
C ASN A 20 -41.07 -22.24 49.61
N PRO A 21 -41.67 -22.54 50.77
CA PRO A 21 -41.03 -22.33 52.07
C PRO A 21 -39.80 -23.22 52.30
N SER A 22 -39.72 -24.39 51.64
CA SER A 22 -38.58 -25.31 51.79
C SER A 22 -37.35 -24.89 50.95
N LYS A 23 -37.54 -24.15 49.86
CA LYS A 23 -36.49 -23.71 48.94
C LYS A 23 -36.83 -22.33 48.37
N PRO A 24 -36.76 -21.27 49.19
CA PRO A 24 -37.31 -19.98 48.80
C PRO A 24 -36.45 -19.24 47.77
N PHE A 25 -35.20 -19.64 47.48
CA PHE A 25 -34.31 -18.89 46.59
C PHE A 25 -33.99 -19.65 45.31
N CYS A 26 -34.44 -19.18 44.16
CA CYS A 26 -34.18 -19.83 42.88
C CYS A 26 -33.31 -18.97 41.95
N VAL A 27 -32.39 -19.61 41.24
CA VAL A 27 -31.49 -18.96 40.26
C VAL A 27 -32.13 -18.98 38.88
N PHE A 28 -32.19 -17.82 38.24
CA PHE A 28 -32.71 -17.63 36.89
C PHE A 28 -31.68 -16.90 36.03
N LYS A 29 -31.69 -17.20 34.72
CA LYS A 29 -31.04 -16.34 33.74
C LYS A 29 -31.87 -15.06 33.58
N VAL A 30 -31.21 -13.91 33.54
CA VAL A 30 -31.85 -12.61 33.34
C VAL A 30 -31.37 -11.98 32.03
N ASN A 31 -32.25 -11.19 31.40
CA ASN A 31 -31.88 -10.38 30.25
C ASN A 31 -31.12 -9.11 30.73
N PRO A 32 -30.58 -8.28 29.81
CA PRO A 32 -29.91 -7.04 30.18
C PRO A 32 -30.75 -6.08 31.04
N ASN A 33 -32.08 -6.22 31.01
CA ASN A 33 -33.02 -5.42 31.80
C ASN A 33 -33.35 -6.06 33.17
N GLY A 34 -32.61 -7.08 33.60
CA GLY A 34 -32.81 -7.79 34.88
C GLY A 34 -34.08 -8.65 34.94
N LYS A 35 -34.80 -8.84 33.83
CA LYS A 35 -36.02 -9.67 33.78
C LYS A 35 -35.68 -11.13 33.52
N ARG A 36 -36.36 -12.04 34.23
CA ARG A 36 -36.19 -13.50 34.08
C ARG A 36 -36.49 -13.95 32.65
N THR A 37 -35.59 -14.72 32.04
CA THR A 37 -35.73 -15.28 30.68
C THR A 37 -36.34 -16.69 30.67
N GLY A 38 -37.08 -17.05 31.73
CA GLY A 38 -37.83 -18.31 31.84
C GLY A 38 -37.03 -19.55 32.24
N LYS A 39 -35.71 -19.58 32.00
CA LYS A 39 -34.86 -20.73 32.38
C LYS A 39 -34.46 -20.66 33.86
N ARG A 40 -34.96 -21.64 34.65
CA ARG A 40 -34.64 -21.82 36.08
C ARG A 40 -33.56 -22.89 36.24
N PHE A 41 -32.49 -22.59 36.98
CA PHE A 41 -31.33 -23.48 37.13
C PHE A 41 -31.38 -24.31 38.42
N GLY A 42 -31.99 -23.80 39.48
CA GLY A 42 -32.10 -24.51 40.75
C GLY A 42 -32.76 -23.65 41.82
N CYS A 43 -33.25 -24.29 42.88
CA CYS A 43 -33.79 -23.61 44.06
C CYS A 43 -33.11 -24.13 45.33
N HIS A 44 -32.89 -23.23 46.27
CA HIS A 44 -32.05 -23.43 47.44
C HIS A 44 -32.76 -22.93 48.71
N THR A 45 -32.38 -23.53 49.83
CA THR A 45 -32.86 -23.17 51.17
C THR A 45 -32.36 -21.79 51.62
N SER A 46 -31.21 -21.34 51.11
CA SER A 46 -30.58 -20.06 51.46
C SER A 46 -30.11 -19.29 50.22
N ARG A 47 -30.05 -17.96 50.33
CA ARG A 47 -29.50 -17.08 49.28
C ARG A 47 -28.03 -17.39 49.00
N ARG A 48 -27.26 -17.78 50.02
CA ARG A 48 -25.84 -18.18 49.90
C ARG A 48 -25.66 -19.38 48.97
N ASN A 49 -26.49 -20.41 49.11
CA ASN A 49 -26.41 -21.60 48.26
C ASN A 49 -26.81 -21.29 46.80
N ALA A 50 -27.79 -20.41 46.60
CA ALA A 50 -28.13 -19.91 45.27
C ALA A 50 -26.98 -19.09 44.63
N ALA A 51 -26.28 -18.27 45.41
CA ALA A 51 -25.11 -17.53 44.93
C ALA A 51 -23.94 -18.47 44.55
N LEU A 52 -23.71 -19.54 45.31
CA LEU A 52 -22.73 -20.56 44.96
C LEU A 52 -23.07 -21.26 43.63
N GLN A 53 -24.36 -21.50 43.36
CA GLN A 53 -24.78 -22.04 42.07
C GLN A 53 -24.51 -21.07 40.91
N ILE A 54 -24.68 -19.75 41.11
CA ILE A 54 -24.32 -18.74 40.11
C ILE A 54 -22.83 -18.81 39.78
N GLY A 55 -21.97 -18.79 40.81
CA GLY A 55 -20.52 -18.88 40.59
C GLY A 55 -20.08 -20.16 39.87
N ALA A 56 -20.74 -21.29 40.14
CA ALA A 56 -20.47 -22.55 39.44
C ALA A 56 -20.90 -22.50 37.96
N ILE A 57 -22.06 -21.90 37.66
CA ILE A 57 -22.56 -21.73 36.29
C ILE A 57 -21.64 -20.78 35.51
N GLU A 58 -21.27 -19.64 36.10
CA GLU A 58 -20.38 -18.66 35.46
C GLU A 58 -18.99 -19.25 35.18
N SER A 59 -18.46 -20.06 36.11
CA SER A 59 -17.19 -20.77 35.92
C SER A 59 -17.28 -21.80 34.77
N GLN A 60 -18.38 -22.56 34.69
CA GLN A 60 -18.62 -23.49 33.58
C GLN A 60 -18.79 -22.76 32.24
N GLU A 61 -19.55 -21.67 32.18
CA GLU A 61 -19.73 -20.89 30.95
C GLU A 61 -18.39 -20.30 30.48
N ARG A 62 -17.56 -19.76 31.39
CA ARG A 62 -16.20 -19.29 31.06
C ARG A 62 -15.30 -20.40 30.53
N LYS A 63 -15.32 -21.59 31.16
CA LYS A 63 -14.52 -22.73 30.73
C LYS A 63 -14.95 -23.22 29.33
N SER A 64 -16.25 -23.29 29.08
CA SER A 64 -16.77 -23.65 27.74
C SER A 64 -16.44 -22.62 26.67
N MET A 65 -16.34 -21.34 27.03
CA MET A 65 -15.90 -20.29 26.11
C MET A 65 -14.40 -20.35 25.81
N SER A 66 -13.55 -20.69 26.78
CA SER A 66 -12.11 -20.83 26.51
C SER A 66 -11.79 -22.09 25.69
N GLU A 67 -12.47 -23.20 25.97
CA GLU A 67 -12.29 -24.45 25.21
C GLU A 67 -12.76 -24.28 23.76
N ASN A 68 -13.94 -23.68 23.51
CA ASN A 68 -14.41 -23.42 22.15
C ASN A 68 -13.65 -22.28 21.44
N GLY A 69 -13.17 -21.27 22.16
CA GLY A 69 -12.43 -20.15 21.57
C GLY A 69 -11.05 -20.58 21.05
N THR A 70 -10.39 -21.53 21.71
CA THR A 70 -9.07 -22.02 21.29
C THR A 70 -9.19 -22.93 20.07
N GLU A 71 -10.23 -23.77 19.99
CA GLU A 71 -10.46 -24.67 18.86
C GLU A 71 -10.93 -23.93 17.59
N VAL A 72 -11.65 -22.80 17.74
CA VAL A 72 -12.05 -21.94 16.62
C VAL A 72 -10.88 -21.09 16.12
N LEU A 73 -10.04 -20.56 17.01
CA LEU A 73 -8.85 -19.80 16.61
C LEU A 73 -7.78 -20.67 15.94
N GLU A 74 -7.55 -21.90 16.42
CA GLU A 74 -6.59 -22.81 15.76
C GLU A 74 -7.08 -23.32 14.40
N LYS A 75 -8.41 -23.45 14.20
CA LYS A 75 -8.99 -23.75 12.88
C LYS A 75 -8.93 -22.55 11.95
N GLU A 76 -9.30 -21.37 12.42
CA GLU A 76 -9.24 -20.15 11.60
C GLU A 76 -7.80 -19.75 11.26
N GLU A 77 -6.81 -19.98 12.14
CA GLU A 77 -5.39 -19.77 11.80
C GLU A 77 -4.88 -20.83 10.82
N LYS A 78 -5.21 -22.12 10.96
CA LYS A 78 -4.80 -23.12 9.96
C LYS A 78 -5.41 -22.87 8.58
N GLU A 79 -6.68 -22.48 8.53
CA GLU A 79 -7.38 -22.18 7.28
C GLU A 79 -6.88 -20.87 6.65
N LYS A 80 -6.55 -19.83 7.46
CA LYS A 80 -5.93 -18.58 6.96
C LYS A 80 -4.46 -18.68 6.60
N THR A 81 -3.72 -19.67 7.10
CA THR A 81 -2.30 -19.85 6.77
C THR A 81 -2.10 -20.72 5.53
N GLU A 82 -3.06 -21.60 5.20
CA GLU A 82 -3.06 -22.37 3.94
C GLU A 82 -3.54 -21.54 2.73
N GLU A 83 -4.36 -20.49 2.93
CA GLU A 83 -4.88 -19.66 1.82
C GLU A 83 -4.00 -18.48 1.39
N LYS A 84 -2.87 -18.22 2.05
CA LYS A 84 -1.85 -17.31 1.49
C LYS A 84 -0.93 -18.06 0.54
N HIS A 85 -1.51 -18.63 -0.51
CA HIS A 85 -0.73 -18.96 -1.69
C HIS A 85 -0.21 -17.64 -2.25
N SER A 86 1.08 -17.34 -2.01
CA SER A 86 1.80 -16.33 -2.79
C SER A 86 1.56 -16.69 -4.24
N THR A 87 0.75 -15.90 -4.93
CA THR A 87 0.45 -16.14 -6.34
C THR A 87 1.76 -15.93 -7.07
N VAL A 88 2.42 -17.03 -7.43
CA VAL A 88 3.63 -16.99 -8.25
C VAL A 88 3.16 -16.48 -9.61
N ILE A 89 3.35 -15.19 -9.85
CA ILE A 89 3.07 -14.58 -11.15
C ILE A 89 4.09 -15.19 -12.11
N SER A 90 3.62 -16.14 -12.93
CA SER A 90 4.42 -16.82 -13.93
C SER A 90 4.66 -15.89 -15.12
N PHE A 91 5.69 -15.05 -15.06
CA PHE A 91 6.19 -14.29 -16.20
C PHE A 91 7.13 -15.16 -17.05
N VAL A 92 6.95 -15.12 -18.38
CA VAL A 92 7.84 -15.74 -19.37
C VAL A 92 8.67 -14.61 -19.97
N PRO A 93 9.99 -14.53 -19.72
CA PRO A 93 10.80 -13.44 -20.24
C PRO A 93 10.88 -13.48 -21.76
N PHE A 94 10.96 -12.30 -22.37
CA PHE A 94 11.19 -12.19 -23.81
C PHE A 94 12.49 -12.89 -24.19
N GLY A 95 12.42 -13.80 -25.17
CA GLY A 95 13.56 -14.62 -25.58
C GLY A 95 13.65 -15.99 -24.91
N ALA A 96 12.85 -16.30 -23.89
CA ALA A 96 12.71 -17.69 -23.42
C ALA A 96 12.07 -18.54 -24.53
N THR A 97 12.78 -19.58 -24.94
CA THR A 97 12.33 -20.55 -25.94
C THR A 97 12.01 -21.91 -25.34
N THR A 98 12.41 -22.13 -24.08
CA THR A 98 12.19 -23.38 -23.35
C THR A 98 11.65 -23.12 -21.94
N PHE A 99 11.01 -24.13 -21.33
CA PHE A 99 10.61 -24.06 -19.92
C PHE A 99 11.80 -23.93 -18.96
N ALA A 100 12.98 -24.44 -19.35
CA ALA A 100 14.19 -24.26 -18.57
C ALA A 100 14.59 -22.77 -18.51
N ASP A 101 14.47 -22.03 -19.63
CA ASP A 101 14.75 -20.59 -19.69
C ASP A 101 13.78 -19.81 -18.77
N VAL A 102 12.50 -20.21 -18.75
CA VAL A 102 11.48 -19.60 -17.87
C VAL A 102 11.77 -19.90 -16.41
N GLU A 103 12.13 -21.13 -16.08
CA GLU A 103 12.44 -21.55 -14.72
C GLU A 103 13.70 -20.86 -14.20
N GLU A 104 14.76 -20.78 -15.00
CA GLU A 104 15.98 -20.04 -14.67
C GLU A 104 15.68 -18.56 -14.41
N PHE A 105 14.84 -17.94 -15.24
CA PHE A 105 14.42 -16.56 -15.03
C PHE A 105 13.61 -16.38 -13.75
N GLN A 106 12.65 -17.26 -13.49
CA GLN A 106 11.83 -17.21 -12.26
C GLN A 106 12.70 -17.38 -11.03
N ILE A 107 13.61 -18.36 -11.03
CA ILE A 107 14.62 -18.57 -9.99
C ILE A 107 15.41 -17.29 -9.75
N SER A 108 15.95 -16.69 -10.82
CA SER A 108 16.76 -15.48 -10.71
C SER A 108 15.95 -14.31 -10.12
N THR A 109 14.68 -14.18 -10.51
CA THR A 109 13.77 -13.12 -10.04
C THR A 109 13.46 -13.30 -8.55
N PHE A 110 13.08 -14.51 -8.13
CA PHE A 110 12.82 -14.82 -6.73
C PHE A 110 14.05 -14.63 -5.85
N THR A 111 15.22 -15.08 -6.31
CA THR A 111 16.48 -14.86 -5.59
C THR A 111 16.79 -13.36 -5.50
N ASN A 112 16.60 -12.59 -6.56
CA ASN A 112 16.82 -11.14 -6.57
C ASN A 112 15.89 -10.41 -5.60
N GLU A 113 14.59 -10.68 -5.64
CA GLU A 113 13.62 -10.08 -4.71
C GLU A 113 13.95 -10.42 -3.27
N ARG A 114 14.34 -11.67 -3.00
CA ARG A 114 14.75 -12.08 -1.66
C ARG A 114 16.00 -11.35 -1.19
N ILE A 115 16.99 -11.15 -2.06
CA ILE A 115 18.22 -10.40 -1.75
C ILE A 115 17.89 -8.92 -1.48
N LYS A 116 17.02 -8.30 -2.29
CA LYS A 116 16.57 -6.91 -2.07
C LYS A 116 15.90 -6.75 -0.70
N GLU A 117 15.02 -7.67 -0.34
CA GLU A 117 14.34 -7.64 0.96
C GLU A 117 15.32 -7.85 2.12
N LEU A 118 16.26 -8.79 2.01
CA LEU A 118 17.33 -8.97 3.00
C LEU A 118 18.19 -7.71 3.13
N THR A 119 18.46 -7.02 2.02
CA THR A 119 19.26 -5.78 2.01
C THR A 119 18.53 -4.66 2.75
N ARG A 120 17.22 -4.52 2.53
CA ARG A 120 16.38 -3.57 3.27
C ARG A 120 16.38 -3.87 4.77
N GLN A 121 16.21 -5.14 5.14
CA GLN A 121 16.27 -5.57 6.54
C GLN A 121 17.63 -5.30 7.18
N LEU A 122 18.73 -5.50 6.45
CA LEU A 122 20.07 -5.14 6.91
C LEU A 122 20.18 -3.64 7.21
N GLN A 123 19.71 -2.78 6.30
CA GLN A 123 19.72 -1.33 6.50
C GLN A 123 18.93 -0.91 7.75
N ASP A 124 17.74 -1.50 7.96
CA ASP A 124 16.92 -1.25 9.14
C ASP A 124 17.63 -1.69 10.42
N LEU A 125 18.28 -2.86 10.42
CA LEU A 125 19.03 -3.37 11.56
C LEU A 125 20.27 -2.52 11.89
N ILE A 126 21.03 -2.09 10.87
CA ILE A 126 22.16 -1.18 11.04
C ILE A 126 21.69 0.14 11.66
N SER A 127 20.58 0.70 11.16
CA SER A 127 19.98 1.90 11.72
C SER A 127 19.64 1.71 13.20
N ASN A 128 18.95 0.62 13.54
CA ASN A 128 18.62 0.30 14.93
C ASN A 128 19.87 0.17 15.82
N ILE A 129 20.92 -0.49 15.35
CA ILE A 129 22.18 -0.62 16.11
C ILE A 129 22.80 0.76 16.36
N MET A 130 22.82 1.61 15.34
CA MET A 130 23.43 2.94 15.43
C MET A 130 22.65 3.89 16.34
N PHE A 131 21.32 3.81 16.35
CA PHE A 131 20.46 4.72 17.12
C PHE A 131 20.02 4.20 18.50
N THR A 132 20.34 2.96 18.86
CA THR A 132 20.00 2.44 20.19
C THR A 132 21.13 2.70 21.19
N ASP A 133 20.82 3.44 22.25
CA ASP A 133 21.79 3.89 23.27
C ASP A 133 22.30 2.76 24.20
N ASN A 134 21.57 1.64 24.28
CA ASN A 134 21.90 0.53 25.18
C ASN A 134 22.84 -0.52 24.58
N ILE A 135 23.27 -0.35 23.33
CA ILE A 135 24.23 -1.22 22.67
C ILE A 135 25.63 -0.65 22.95
N GLU A 136 26.31 -1.21 23.94
CA GLU A 136 27.64 -0.76 24.36
C GLU A 136 28.70 -0.99 23.27
N ASP A 137 28.64 -2.13 22.58
CA ASP A 137 29.57 -2.50 21.49
C ASP A 137 28.83 -2.57 20.15
N LYS A 138 28.68 -1.41 19.52
CA LYS A 138 28.06 -1.30 18.19
C LYS A 138 28.87 -1.98 17.09
N GLY A 139 30.18 -2.08 17.25
CA GLY A 139 31.06 -2.73 16.27
C GLY A 139 30.75 -4.23 16.20
N ALA A 140 30.79 -4.91 17.34
CA ALA A 140 30.46 -6.33 17.42
C ALA A 140 29.03 -6.63 16.94
N ALA A 141 28.06 -5.78 17.31
CA ALA A 141 26.67 -5.95 16.87
C ALA A 141 26.49 -5.78 15.35
N LEU A 142 27.25 -4.88 14.72
CA LEU A 142 27.24 -4.72 13.27
C LEU A 142 27.85 -5.93 12.57
N ASP A 143 28.98 -6.42 13.07
CA ASP A 143 29.65 -7.61 12.53
C ASP A 143 28.71 -8.84 12.57
N ASP A 144 28.04 -9.08 13.70
CA ASP A 144 27.06 -10.18 13.86
C ASP A 144 25.92 -10.12 12.83
N VAL A 145 25.36 -8.91 12.59
CA VAL A 145 24.27 -8.72 11.62
C VAL A 145 24.76 -8.89 10.18
N ILE A 146 25.98 -8.46 9.87
CA ILE A 146 26.59 -8.63 8.54
C ILE A 146 26.85 -10.12 8.25
N ASP A 147 27.36 -10.87 9.22
CA ASP A 147 27.59 -12.31 9.11
C ASP A 147 26.26 -13.07 8.90
N GLU A 148 25.21 -12.68 9.63
CA GLU A 148 23.88 -13.25 9.44
C GLU A 148 23.29 -12.92 8.06
N PHE A 149 23.44 -11.68 7.60
CA PHE A 149 23.01 -11.27 6.25
C PHE A 149 23.72 -12.08 5.16
N THR A 150 25.03 -12.28 5.29
CA THR A 150 25.84 -13.07 4.35
C THR A 150 25.32 -14.52 4.30
N THR A 151 25.14 -15.14 5.46
CA THR A 151 24.61 -16.50 5.59
C THR A 151 23.23 -16.63 4.95
N ARG A 152 22.33 -15.65 5.19
CA ARG A 152 20.96 -15.66 4.64
C ARG A 152 20.93 -15.43 3.14
N THR A 153 21.85 -14.62 2.62
CA THR A 153 22.00 -14.34 1.19
C THR A 153 22.50 -15.59 0.44
N GLU A 154 23.54 -16.24 0.95
CA GLU A 154 24.02 -17.51 0.40
C GLU A 154 22.90 -18.57 0.40
N ALA A 155 22.15 -18.70 1.50
CA ALA A 155 21.03 -19.63 1.59
C ALA A 155 19.87 -19.31 0.64
N ALA A 156 19.69 -18.03 0.25
CA ALA A 156 18.69 -17.62 -0.73
C ALA A 156 19.14 -17.94 -2.17
N ILE A 157 20.43 -17.79 -2.46
CA ILE A 157 21.04 -18.18 -3.73
C ILE A 157 20.97 -19.71 -3.90
N GLU A 158 21.34 -20.46 -2.87
CA GLU A 158 21.36 -21.92 -2.91
C GLU A 158 19.94 -22.50 -3.05
N ARG A 159 18.94 -21.92 -2.36
CA ARG A 159 17.53 -22.31 -2.51
C ARG A 159 16.94 -21.95 -3.87
N GLY A 160 17.40 -20.88 -4.50
CA GLY A 160 17.04 -20.57 -5.88
C GLY A 160 17.47 -21.68 -6.83
N ARG A 161 18.59 -22.35 -6.56
CA ARG A 161 19.13 -23.44 -7.40
C ARG A 161 18.46 -24.80 -7.19
N GLU A 162 17.58 -24.97 -6.20
CA GLU A 162 16.85 -26.21 -6.05
C GLU A 162 15.72 -26.32 -7.10
N PRO A 163 15.47 -27.50 -7.67
CA PRO A 163 14.39 -27.71 -8.63
C PRO A 163 13.04 -27.28 -8.03
N GLY A 164 12.29 -26.48 -8.80
CA GLY A 164 11.11 -25.79 -8.34
C GLY A 164 9.97 -26.72 -7.90
N PHE A 165 8.97 -26.17 -7.21
CA PHE A 165 7.75 -26.90 -6.81
C PHE A 165 7.05 -27.56 -8.01
N ILE A 166 7.07 -26.91 -9.18
CA ILE A 166 6.53 -27.43 -10.44
C ILE A 166 7.32 -28.66 -10.90
N GLU A 167 8.65 -28.65 -10.86
CA GLU A 167 9.45 -29.83 -11.23
C GLU A 167 9.24 -31.01 -10.26
N ARG A 168 9.02 -30.74 -8.96
CA ARG A 168 8.66 -31.76 -7.96
C ARG A 168 7.25 -32.33 -8.16
N LEU A 169 6.31 -31.54 -8.68
CA LEU A 169 4.93 -31.96 -8.95
C LEU A 169 4.77 -32.68 -10.29
N PHE A 170 5.41 -32.17 -11.34
CA PHE A 170 5.24 -32.63 -12.72
C PHE A 170 6.36 -33.55 -13.22
N GLY A 171 7.47 -33.68 -12.47
CA GLY A 171 8.53 -34.66 -12.73
C GLY A 171 8.09 -36.12 -12.59
N LYS A 172 6.90 -36.39 -12.03
CA LYS A 172 6.25 -37.71 -12.11
C LYS A 172 5.50 -37.84 -13.44
N LYS A 173 6.23 -38.35 -14.43
CA LYS A 173 5.88 -38.56 -15.86
C LYS A 173 4.54 -39.25 -16.23
N GLU A 174 3.61 -39.50 -15.32
CA GLU A 174 2.45 -40.38 -15.59
C GLU A 174 1.05 -39.71 -15.59
N LEU A 175 0.90 -38.39 -15.36
CA LEU A 175 -0.44 -37.82 -15.06
C LEU A 175 -0.91 -36.62 -15.90
N ILE A 176 -0.47 -36.45 -17.15
CA ILE A 176 -1.08 -35.44 -18.04
C ILE A 176 -1.90 -36.13 -19.14
N PRO A 177 -3.24 -36.20 -19.02
CA PRO A 177 -4.09 -36.60 -20.14
C PRO A 177 -4.05 -35.53 -21.24
N LYS A 178 -4.08 -35.97 -22.51
CA LYS A 178 -4.07 -35.10 -23.69
C LYS A 178 -5.30 -34.18 -23.71
N PRO A 179 -5.17 -32.93 -24.20
CA PRO A 179 -6.28 -31.99 -24.25
C PRO A 179 -7.26 -32.37 -25.37
N GLU A 180 -8.53 -32.60 -25.01
CA GLU A 180 -9.65 -32.57 -25.94
C GLU A 180 -10.23 -31.14 -25.99
N GLU A 181 -10.54 -30.66 -27.19
CA GLU A 181 -11.17 -29.37 -27.45
C GLU A 181 -12.60 -29.30 -26.87
N THR A 182 -12.76 -28.87 -25.62
CA THR A 182 -14.08 -28.56 -25.05
C THR A 182 -14.47 -27.11 -25.34
N LYS A 183 -15.43 -26.93 -26.25
CA LYS A 183 -16.25 -25.70 -26.38
C LYS A 183 -17.18 -25.55 -25.17
N GLU A 184 -16.64 -25.39 -23.97
CA GLU A 184 -17.46 -25.06 -22.82
C GLU A 184 -17.99 -23.63 -22.97
N LYS A 185 -19.32 -23.50 -22.87
CA LYS A 185 -19.97 -22.20 -22.77
C LYS A 185 -19.49 -21.57 -21.46
N ILE A 186 -18.70 -20.51 -21.57
CA ILE A 186 -18.30 -19.72 -20.41
C ILE A 186 -19.58 -19.08 -19.84
N ASN A 187 -20.06 -19.61 -18.73
CA ASN A 187 -21.22 -19.06 -18.02
C ASN A 187 -20.73 -17.90 -17.15
N PHE A 188 -21.30 -16.71 -17.37
CA PHE A 188 -21.07 -15.58 -16.47
C PHE A 188 -21.86 -15.83 -15.17
N PRO A 189 -21.29 -15.54 -14.00
CA PRO A 189 -22.03 -15.65 -12.74
C PRO A 189 -23.24 -14.69 -12.73
N ASP A 190 -24.41 -15.18 -12.33
CA ASP A 190 -25.64 -14.38 -12.21
C ASP A 190 -25.61 -13.38 -11.02
N ASP A 191 -24.65 -13.53 -10.10
CA ASP A 191 -24.42 -12.65 -8.94
C ASP A 191 -23.18 -11.78 -9.18
N MET A 192 -23.39 -10.60 -9.76
CA MET A 192 -22.36 -9.58 -9.97
C MET A 192 -22.29 -8.64 -8.77
N GLY A 193 -21.82 -9.15 -7.62
CA GLY A 193 -21.46 -8.32 -6.47
C GLY A 193 -20.44 -7.20 -6.83
N LYS A 194 -20.14 -6.33 -5.86
CA LYS A 194 -19.24 -5.16 -6.00
C LYS A 194 -17.97 -5.50 -6.81
N ARG A 195 -17.87 -5.03 -8.04
CA ARG A 195 -16.74 -5.32 -8.95
C ARG A 195 -16.45 -4.08 -9.76
N SER A 196 -15.23 -3.52 -9.67
CA SER A 196 -14.62 -2.42 -10.47
C SER A 196 -14.52 -2.64 -11.98
N PHE A 197 -14.83 -3.85 -12.43
CA PHE A 197 -14.67 -4.31 -13.79
C PHE A 197 -15.92 -5.09 -14.21
N MET A 198 -16.80 -4.43 -14.96
CA MET A 198 -18.03 -5.02 -15.46
C MET A 198 -17.79 -5.59 -16.86
N ILE A 199 -18.33 -6.78 -17.13
CA ILE A 199 -18.28 -7.39 -18.47
C ILE A 199 -19.65 -7.91 -18.88
N TRP A 200 -19.95 -7.84 -20.17
CA TRP A 200 -21.17 -8.41 -20.75
C TRP A 200 -20.93 -8.85 -22.19
N LYS A 201 -21.93 -9.52 -22.78
CA LYS A 201 -21.89 -9.93 -24.18
C LYS A 201 -22.51 -8.85 -25.07
N GLU A 202 -21.73 -8.40 -26.05
CA GLU A 202 -22.19 -7.58 -27.18
C GLU A 202 -22.09 -8.43 -28.45
N GLY A 203 -23.20 -9.04 -28.85
CA GLY A 203 -23.21 -10.02 -29.94
C GLY A 203 -22.34 -11.25 -29.63
N ASP A 204 -21.33 -11.52 -30.46
CA ASP A 204 -20.38 -12.62 -30.27
C ASP A 204 -19.14 -12.23 -29.45
N ARG A 205 -18.96 -10.94 -29.15
CA ARG A 205 -17.82 -10.42 -28.40
C ARG A 205 -18.17 -10.17 -26.93
N THR A 206 -17.14 -10.11 -26.10
CA THR A 206 -17.27 -9.64 -24.71
C THR A 206 -16.84 -8.18 -24.67
N ARG A 207 -17.68 -7.34 -24.07
CA ARG A 207 -17.42 -5.92 -23.78
C ARG A 207 -17.13 -5.74 -22.30
N TYR A 208 -16.32 -4.75 -21.96
CA TYR A 208 -16.08 -4.31 -20.59
C TYR A 208 -16.49 -2.85 -20.37
N LEU A 209 -16.71 -2.48 -19.11
CA LEU A 209 -16.87 -1.11 -18.63
C LEU A 209 -16.12 -0.97 -17.31
N THR A 210 -15.41 0.14 -17.15
CA THR A 210 -14.67 0.45 -15.92
C THR A 210 -14.57 1.94 -15.66
N ILE A 211 -14.43 2.31 -14.38
CA ILE A 211 -14.01 3.63 -13.92
C ILE A 211 -12.50 3.56 -13.74
N TYR A 212 -11.73 4.24 -14.59
CA TYR A 212 -10.27 4.08 -14.59
C TYR A 212 -9.52 5.25 -13.93
N SER A 213 -10.17 6.40 -13.74
CA SER A 213 -9.55 7.58 -13.14
C SER A 213 -10.57 8.57 -12.57
N ASN A 214 -10.13 9.61 -11.86
CA ASN A 214 -11.00 10.68 -11.32
C ASN A 214 -10.22 11.97 -10.99
N LYS A 215 -10.95 13.02 -10.57
CA LYS A 215 -10.38 14.34 -10.25
C LYS A 215 -9.90 14.53 -8.80
N TYR A 216 -10.00 13.51 -7.97
CA TYR A 216 -9.66 13.59 -6.55
C TYR A 216 -8.20 13.19 -6.33
N ARG A 217 -7.58 13.72 -5.27
CA ARG A 217 -6.19 13.37 -4.93
C ARG A 217 -6.07 11.87 -4.68
N ASP A 218 -5.16 11.22 -5.39
CA ASP A 218 -4.85 9.81 -5.22
C ASP A 218 -3.90 9.57 -4.03
N ARG A 219 -3.53 8.30 -3.81
CA ARG A 219 -2.56 7.90 -2.79
C ARG A 219 -1.21 7.55 -3.39
N ASP A 220 -0.89 8.09 -4.57
CA ASP A 220 0.42 7.86 -5.17
C ASP A 220 1.53 8.55 -4.35
N ASN A 221 2.79 8.27 -4.68
CA ASN A 221 3.95 8.85 -4.02
C ASN A 221 4.92 9.47 -5.05
N PRO A 222 4.86 10.79 -5.29
CA PRO A 222 4.08 11.80 -4.54
C PRO A 222 2.57 11.74 -4.83
N PRO A 223 1.69 12.16 -3.90
CA PRO A 223 0.24 12.18 -4.15
C PRO A 223 -0.13 13.17 -5.25
N GLU A 224 -0.92 12.74 -6.23
CA GLU A 224 -1.22 13.53 -7.41
C GLU A 224 -2.71 13.88 -7.52
N ILE A 225 -3.01 14.97 -8.25
CA ILE A 225 -4.36 15.34 -8.66
C ILE A 225 -4.37 15.45 -10.18
N LEU A 226 -5.17 14.60 -10.83
CA LEU A 226 -5.53 14.76 -12.24
C LEU A 226 -6.65 15.81 -12.34
N ALA A 227 -6.33 17.02 -12.76
CA ALA A 227 -7.31 18.10 -12.81
C ALA A 227 -8.51 17.73 -13.71
N GLU A 228 -9.71 18.17 -13.34
CA GLU A 228 -10.94 17.93 -14.11
C GLU A 228 -10.80 18.31 -15.60
N GLN A 229 -10.15 19.44 -15.87
CA GLN A 229 -9.92 19.90 -17.23
C GLN A 229 -9.00 18.97 -18.03
N ALA A 230 -8.09 18.25 -17.37
CA ALA A 230 -7.20 17.27 -18.01
C ALA A 230 -8.00 16.06 -18.51
N HIS A 231 -8.95 15.57 -17.72
CA HIS A 231 -9.88 14.51 -18.14
C HIS A 231 -10.71 14.97 -19.34
N ILE A 232 -11.33 16.15 -19.26
CA ILE A 232 -12.16 16.70 -20.34
C ILE A 232 -11.35 16.86 -21.63
N ASP A 233 -10.13 17.39 -21.54
CA ASP A 233 -9.22 17.56 -22.68
C ASP A 233 -8.81 16.23 -23.30
N PHE A 234 -8.40 15.24 -22.49
CA PHE A 234 -8.05 13.90 -22.98
C PHE A 234 -9.21 13.27 -23.76
N HIS A 235 -10.43 13.31 -23.22
CA HIS A 235 -11.58 12.67 -23.86
C HIS A 235 -11.94 13.36 -25.17
N ALA A 236 -11.87 14.69 -25.22
CA ALA A 236 -12.06 15.44 -26.46
C ALA A 236 -11.02 15.08 -27.52
N ARG A 237 -9.75 14.92 -27.14
CA ARG A 237 -8.67 14.52 -28.05
C ARG A 237 -8.82 13.08 -28.56
N VAL A 238 -9.31 12.17 -27.72
CA VAL A 238 -9.66 10.81 -28.14
C VAL A 238 -10.83 10.80 -29.12
N ASP A 239 -11.90 11.54 -28.82
CA ASP A 239 -13.07 11.64 -29.70
C ASP A 239 -12.74 12.30 -31.05
N ASN A 240 -11.80 13.25 -31.05
CA ASN A 240 -11.25 13.88 -32.26
C ASN A 240 -10.20 13.02 -32.99
N LYS A 241 -9.83 11.85 -32.44
CA LYS A 241 -8.79 10.94 -32.95
C LYS A 241 -7.38 11.54 -32.99
N GLU A 242 -7.12 12.55 -32.18
CA GLU A 242 -5.78 13.11 -31.95
C GLU A 242 -4.94 12.17 -31.09
N VAL A 243 -5.59 11.42 -30.20
CA VAL A 243 -5.01 10.40 -29.34
C VAL A 243 -5.78 9.09 -29.53
N ALA A 244 -5.07 7.96 -29.50
CA ALA A 244 -5.71 6.65 -29.59
C ALA A 244 -6.49 6.32 -28.31
N TYR A 245 -7.53 5.50 -28.44
CA TYR A 245 -8.18 4.94 -27.26
C TYR A 245 -7.19 4.07 -26.46
N PRO A 246 -7.26 4.09 -25.11
CA PRO A 246 -6.36 3.31 -24.29
C PRO A 246 -6.58 1.81 -24.45
N GLU A 247 -5.49 1.06 -24.40
CA GLU A 247 -5.54 -0.40 -24.37
C GLU A 247 -5.93 -0.91 -22.97
N LEU A 248 -6.49 -2.11 -22.86
CA LEU A 248 -6.77 -2.74 -21.56
C LEU A 248 -5.71 -3.80 -21.25
N TRP A 249 -4.95 -3.63 -20.18
CA TRP A 249 -3.76 -4.43 -19.82
C TRP A 249 -3.87 -5.09 -18.45
N LEU A 250 -3.02 -6.09 -18.22
CA LEU A 250 -2.83 -6.67 -16.90
C LEU A 250 -1.64 -5.98 -16.23
N TRP A 251 -1.89 -5.37 -15.08
CA TRP A 251 -0.85 -4.92 -14.15
C TRP A 251 0.23 -3.98 -14.71
N HIS A 252 -0.13 -3.10 -15.65
CA HIS A 252 0.77 -2.16 -16.32
C HIS A 252 1.92 -2.82 -17.09
N VAL A 253 1.80 -4.10 -17.46
CA VAL A 253 2.87 -4.83 -18.14
C VAL A 253 2.67 -4.78 -19.66
N ASP A 254 3.59 -4.12 -20.36
CA ASP A 254 3.66 -4.13 -21.83
C ASP A 254 3.53 -5.55 -22.40
N GLY A 255 2.67 -5.73 -23.41
CA GLY A 255 2.40 -7.03 -24.04
C GLY A 255 1.32 -7.88 -23.35
N THR A 256 0.82 -7.47 -22.18
CA THR A 256 -0.29 -8.17 -21.51
C THR A 256 -1.68 -7.65 -21.87
N ARG A 257 -1.76 -6.78 -22.89
CA ARG A 257 -3.01 -6.31 -23.47
C ARG A 257 -4.02 -7.45 -23.61
N PHE A 258 -5.25 -7.26 -23.16
CA PHE A 258 -6.34 -8.23 -23.34
C PHE A 258 -7.66 -7.60 -23.77
N GLY A 259 -7.69 -6.29 -24.00
CA GLY A 259 -8.81 -5.60 -24.61
C GLY A 259 -8.40 -4.24 -25.15
N GLN A 260 -9.35 -3.54 -25.73
CA GLN A 260 -9.16 -2.22 -26.33
C GLN A 260 -10.38 -1.37 -26.07
N ALA A 261 -10.17 -0.19 -25.48
CA ALA A 261 -11.24 0.80 -25.38
C ALA A 261 -11.63 1.27 -26.79
N ASP A 262 -12.92 1.44 -27.01
CA ASP A 262 -13.50 2.11 -28.18
C ASP A 262 -14.47 3.22 -27.75
N TRP A 263 -14.56 3.45 -26.44
CA TRP A 263 -15.40 4.46 -25.82
C TRP A 263 -14.73 4.98 -24.54
N VAL A 264 -14.76 6.30 -24.36
CA VAL A 264 -14.42 6.99 -23.11
C VAL A 264 -15.44 8.08 -22.84
N ALA A 265 -15.73 8.33 -21.57
CA ALA A 265 -16.61 9.41 -21.13
C ALA A 265 -16.21 9.93 -19.75
N TYR A 266 -16.35 11.24 -19.54
CA TYR A 266 -16.10 11.89 -18.26
C TYR A 266 -17.41 12.35 -17.64
N ASP A 267 -17.72 11.80 -16.46
CA ASP A 267 -18.82 12.24 -15.62
C ASP A 267 -18.39 13.51 -14.87
N LYS A 268 -18.87 14.66 -15.34
CA LYS A 268 -18.53 15.97 -14.75
C LYS A 268 -19.13 16.17 -13.37
N ASP A 269 -20.30 15.60 -13.13
CA ASP A 269 -21.05 15.82 -11.90
C ASP A 269 -20.39 15.10 -10.73
N ASN A 270 -19.90 13.88 -10.97
CA ASN A 270 -19.22 13.08 -9.95
C ASN A 270 -17.68 13.09 -10.08
N GLY A 271 -17.14 13.59 -11.18
CA GLY A 271 -15.70 13.75 -11.38
C GLY A 271 -14.93 12.48 -11.74
N PHE A 272 -15.57 11.51 -12.40
CA PHE A 272 -14.98 10.21 -12.74
C PHE A 272 -14.81 10.02 -14.25
N SER A 273 -13.71 9.36 -14.63
CA SER A 273 -13.43 8.95 -16.00
C SER A 273 -13.78 7.48 -16.20
N LEU A 274 -14.60 7.21 -17.22
CA LEU A 274 -15.06 5.88 -17.60
C LEU A 274 -14.50 5.47 -18.96
N ALA A 275 -14.29 4.17 -19.13
CA ALA A 275 -13.91 3.58 -20.40
C ALA A 275 -14.69 2.28 -20.63
N SER A 276 -15.05 2.04 -21.89
CA SER A 276 -15.65 0.80 -22.35
C SER A 276 -14.94 0.36 -23.62
N GLY A 277 -14.88 -0.94 -23.81
CA GLY A 277 -14.17 -1.52 -24.93
C GLY A 277 -14.43 -2.99 -25.07
N LEU A 278 -13.85 -3.57 -26.11
CA LEU A 278 -14.02 -4.98 -26.39
C LEU A 278 -12.81 -5.77 -25.92
N ILE A 279 -13.08 -6.92 -25.31
CA ILE A 279 -12.06 -7.92 -24.99
C ILE A 279 -11.52 -8.50 -26.30
N ASP A 280 -10.21 -8.68 -26.34
CA ASP A 280 -9.53 -9.27 -27.49
C ASP A 280 -9.93 -10.75 -27.64
N LYS A 281 -10.09 -11.19 -28.89
CA LYS A 281 -10.56 -12.54 -29.19
C LYS A 281 -9.60 -13.59 -28.60
N GLY A 282 -10.16 -14.57 -27.89
CA GLY A 282 -9.40 -15.64 -27.22
C GLY A 282 -8.90 -15.27 -25.83
N LYS A 283 -9.15 -14.05 -25.34
CA LYS A 283 -8.77 -13.58 -24.01
C LYS A 283 -9.98 -13.41 -23.06
N GLU A 284 -11.16 -13.88 -23.46
CA GLU A 284 -12.40 -13.79 -22.69
C GLU A 284 -12.30 -14.48 -21.32
N ALA A 285 -11.52 -15.56 -21.23
CA ALA A 285 -11.28 -16.26 -19.96
C ALA A 285 -10.57 -15.35 -18.94
N ILE A 286 -9.67 -14.47 -19.38
CA ILE A 286 -9.00 -13.49 -18.50
C ILE A 286 -10.04 -12.54 -17.91
N ALA A 287 -10.87 -11.96 -18.78
CA ALA A 287 -11.91 -11.02 -18.36
C ALA A 287 -12.91 -11.67 -17.37
N VAL A 288 -13.33 -12.91 -17.62
CA VAL A 288 -14.24 -13.64 -16.73
C VAL A 288 -13.60 -13.95 -15.38
N ASN A 289 -12.33 -14.32 -15.37
CA ASN A 289 -11.60 -14.54 -14.12
C ASN A 289 -11.44 -13.24 -13.33
N LEU A 290 -11.09 -12.13 -14.01
CA LEU A 290 -10.97 -10.81 -13.39
C LEU A 290 -12.30 -10.30 -12.83
N ALA A 291 -13.40 -10.52 -13.55
CA ALA A 291 -14.71 -10.21 -13.02
C ALA A 291 -14.98 -10.99 -11.72
N GLY A 292 -14.45 -12.19 -11.55
CA GLY A 292 -14.63 -12.99 -10.33
C GLY A 292 -13.81 -12.55 -9.11
N VAL A 293 -12.88 -11.60 -9.24
CA VAL A 293 -11.98 -11.17 -8.17
C VAL A 293 -12.14 -9.69 -7.84
N GLU A 294 -11.93 -9.34 -6.57
CA GLU A 294 -11.85 -7.94 -6.14
C GLU A 294 -10.59 -7.33 -6.77
N THR A 295 -10.81 -6.35 -7.63
CA THR A 295 -9.77 -5.64 -8.36
C THR A 295 -10.09 -4.16 -8.34
N LEU A 296 -9.08 -3.34 -8.58
CA LEU A 296 -9.20 -1.94 -8.88
C LEU A 296 -8.63 -1.68 -10.27
N VAL A 297 -8.86 -0.47 -10.78
CA VAL A 297 -8.34 -0.07 -12.09
C VAL A 297 -7.45 1.15 -11.94
N SER A 298 -6.39 1.18 -12.73
CA SER A 298 -5.49 2.33 -12.89
C SER A 298 -5.26 2.57 -14.37
N HIS A 299 -4.49 3.60 -14.69
CA HIS A 299 -4.14 3.94 -16.07
C HIS A 299 -2.70 4.45 -16.15
N GLY A 300 -2.07 4.13 -17.27
CA GLY A 300 -0.69 4.41 -17.57
C GLY A 300 -0.62 5.62 -18.48
N MET A 301 0.11 6.62 -18.01
CA MET A 301 0.32 7.89 -18.71
C MET A 301 1.78 7.98 -19.13
N PRO A 302 2.08 8.02 -20.44
CA PRO A 302 3.44 8.29 -20.91
C PRO A 302 3.95 9.62 -20.34
N ILE A 303 5.17 9.64 -19.81
CA ILE A 303 5.73 10.80 -19.11
C ILE A 303 5.75 12.05 -20.00
N ASP A 304 5.98 11.88 -21.30
CA ASP A 304 5.99 12.92 -22.32
C ASP A 304 4.61 13.53 -22.62
N SER A 305 3.53 12.85 -22.26
CA SER A 305 2.16 13.37 -22.36
C SER A 305 1.72 14.21 -21.17
N ILE A 306 2.43 14.13 -20.05
CA ILE A 306 2.04 14.75 -18.79
C ILE A 306 2.50 16.21 -18.75
N GLN A 307 1.57 17.14 -18.52
CA GLN A 307 1.88 18.53 -18.18
C GLN A 307 1.34 18.87 -16.80
N ARG A 308 2.21 19.40 -15.94
CA ARG A 308 1.89 19.77 -14.55
C ARG A 308 1.65 21.26 -14.40
N ASP A 309 0.91 21.65 -13.36
CA ASP A 309 0.70 23.06 -13.02
C ASP A 309 2.03 23.70 -12.58
N GLU A 310 2.37 24.86 -13.15
CA GLU A 310 3.64 25.57 -12.88
C GLU A 310 3.82 25.96 -11.40
N LYS A 311 2.74 26.07 -10.64
CA LYS A 311 2.77 26.49 -9.22
C LYS A 311 2.71 25.30 -8.26
N ASP A 312 2.25 24.16 -8.72
CA ASP A 312 2.07 22.95 -7.92
C ASP A 312 2.23 21.72 -8.81
N GLU A 313 3.42 21.14 -8.79
CA GLU A 313 3.77 19.98 -9.60
C GLU A 313 2.95 18.72 -9.24
N THR A 314 2.25 18.71 -8.09
CA THR A 314 1.36 17.59 -7.74
C THR A 314 0.06 17.58 -8.54
N ILE A 315 -0.21 18.64 -9.32
CA ILE A 315 -1.41 18.76 -10.13
C ILE A 315 -1.06 18.55 -11.60
N ILE A 316 -1.61 17.49 -12.18
CA ILE A 316 -1.53 17.21 -13.61
C ILE A 316 -2.67 17.95 -14.32
N THR A 317 -2.31 18.81 -15.27
CA THR A 317 -3.23 19.65 -16.04
C THR A 317 -3.49 19.14 -17.45
N ARG A 318 -2.67 18.20 -17.94
CA ARG A 318 -2.83 17.48 -19.20
C ARG A 318 -2.15 16.12 -19.09
N TYR A 319 -2.74 15.09 -19.67
CA TYR A 319 -2.15 13.76 -19.82
C TYR A 319 -2.80 13.04 -21.00
N ASP A 320 -2.17 11.96 -21.47
CA ASP A 320 -2.78 10.97 -22.36
C ASP A 320 -2.76 9.60 -21.69
N SER A 321 -3.92 8.93 -21.59
CA SER A 321 -3.93 7.54 -21.14
C SER A 321 -3.59 6.64 -22.32
N LYS A 322 -2.45 5.94 -22.23
CA LYS A 322 -2.06 4.93 -23.23
C LYS A 322 -2.71 3.58 -22.93
N GLU A 323 -2.85 3.28 -21.65
CA GLU A 323 -3.38 2.01 -21.18
C GLU A 323 -4.29 2.20 -19.96
N ILE A 324 -5.13 1.21 -19.72
CA ILE A 324 -5.95 1.02 -18.52
C ILE A 324 -5.60 -0.37 -18.00
N SER A 325 -5.23 -0.47 -16.73
CA SER A 325 -4.80 -1.72 -16.12
C SER A 325 -5.69 -2.16 -14.99
N VAL A 326 -6.08 -3.42 -15.03
CA VAL A 326 -6.73 -4.08 -13.89
C VAL A 326 -5.65 -4.52 -12.91
N LEU A 327 -5.79 -4.10 -11.65
CA LEU A 327 -4.82 -4.28 -10.57
C LEU A 327 -5.49 -4.88 -9.35
N PRO A 328 -4.75 -5.62 -8.52
CA PRO A 328 -5.17 -5.89 -7.14
C PRO A 328 -5.29 -4.59 -6.34
N ASP A 329 -6.18 -4.57 -5.35
CA ASP A 329 -6.49 -3.38 -4.54
C ASP A 329 -5.26 -2.70 -3.91
N PHE A 330 -4.28 -3.49 -3.48
CA PHE A 330 -3.07 -2.97 -2.82
C PHE A 330 -2.12 -2.25 -3.77
N ALA A 331 -2.28 -2.42 -5.08
CA ALA A 331 -1.42 -1.85 -6.11
C ALA A 331 -2.03 -0.66 -6.84
N ALA A 332 -3.35 -0.41 -6.70
CA ALA A 332 -3.98 0.73 -7.33
C ALA A 332 -3.74 2.01 -6.53
N ALA A 333 -3.14 3.02 -7.19
CA ALA A 333 -2.93 4.34 -6.61
C ALA A 333 -4.27 5.05 -6.28
N ASN A 334 -5.28 4.81 -7.11
CA ASN A 334 -6.60 5.43 -6.98
C ASN A 334 -7.61 4.43 -6.43
N LEU A 335 -7.89 4.50 -5.12
CA LEU A 335 -8.84 3.59 -4.47
C LEU A 335 -10.31 3.86 -4.82
N LEU A 336 -10.60 4.95 -5.51
CA LEU A 336 -11.96 5.30 -5.91
C LEU A 336 -12.37 4.73 -7.27
N THR A 337 -11.49 3.98 -7.95
CA THR A 337 -11.78 3.33 -9.24
C THR A 337 -12.55 2.02 -9.13
N ASP A 338 -12.97 1.60 -7.92
CA ASP A 338 -13.88 0.46 -7.76
C ASP A 338 -15.28 0.73 -8.40
N PHE A 339 -16.23 -0.20 -8.38
CA PHE A 339 -17.67 0.10 -8.49
C PHE A 339 -18.35 -0.18 -7.12
N VAL A 340 -18.92 0.86 -6.51
CA VAL A 340 -19.67 0.74 -5.25
C VAL A 340 -21.12 1.15 -5.50
N ILE A 341 -22.00 0.18 -5.68
CA ILE A 341 -23.43 0.39 -5.96
C ILE A 341 -24.12 1.03 -4.74
N LEU A 342 -24.61 2.28 -4.84
CA LEU A 342 -25.63 2.85 -3.92
C LEU A 342 -26.61 3.77 -4.67
N LYS A 343 -27.92 3.53 -4.50
CA LYS A 343 -29.01 4.15 -5.27
C LYS A 343 -29.21 5.67 -5.07
N GLU A 344 -29.32 6.45 -6.16
CA GLU A 344 -30.39 7.42 -6.54
C GLU A 344 -29.96 8.50 -7.59
N SER A 345 -30.88 8.77 -8.54
CA SER A 345 -30.81 9.40 -9.88
C SER A 345 -30.36 10.87 -10.06
N ASP A 346 -29.52 11.12 -11.08
CA ASP A 346 -29.30 12.32 -11.94
C ASP A 346 -28.10 11.95 -12.87
N MET A 347 -28.18 12.20 -14.18
CA MET A 347 -27.23 11.63 -15.16
C MET A 347 -26.09 12.61 -15.48
N GLY A 348 -24.87 12.27 -15.04
CA GLY A 348 -23.65 13.06 -15.33
C GLY A 348 -22.85 12.60 -16.56
N ILE A 349 -23.20 11.44 -17.13
CA ILE A 349 -22.65 10.97 -18.42
C ILE A 349 -23.47 11.60 -19.57
N PRO A 350 -22.82 12.13 -20.63
CA PRO A 350 -23.53 12.67 -21.80
C PRO A 350 -24.52 11.69 -22.43
N GLU A 351 -25.68 12.17 -22.90
CA GLU A 351 -26.76 11.34 -23.45
C GLU A 351 -26.32 10.47 -24.63
N ASP A 352 -25.53 11.04 -25.56
CA ASP A 352 -24.99 10.33 -26.72
C ASP A 352 -24.09 9.15 -26.34
N LYS A 353 -23.36 9.29 -25.23
CA LYS A 353 -22.48 8.25 -24.70
C LYS A 353 -23.26 7.16 -23.96
N LEU A 354 -24.41 7.49 -23.38
CA LEU A 354 -25.32 6.53 -22.77
C LEU A 354 -26.06 5.70 -23.82
N ASP A 355 -26.52 6.32 -24.90
CA ASP A 355 -27.16 5.63 -26.02
C ASP A 355 -26.23 4.57 -26.62
N PHE A 356 -24.93 4.87 -26.74
CA PHE A 356 -23.93 3.88 -27.16
C PHE A 356 -23.91 2.63 -26.27
N LEU A 357 -23.96 2.79 -24.93
CA LEU A 357 -23.95 1.64 -24.02
C LEU A 357 -25.24 0.82 -24.11
N LYS A 358 -26.39 1.49 -24.31
CA LYS A 358 -27.67 0.81 -24.56
C LYS A 358 -27.63 -0.01 -25.85
N ASP A 359 -27.13 0.59 -26.93
CA ASP A 359 -26.97 -0.08 -28.22
C ASP A 359 -25.98 -1.25 -28.14
N ALA A 360 -24.96 -1.14 -27.28
CA ALA A 360 -24.00 -2.20 -26.97
C ALA A 360 -24.57 -3.29 -26.04
N GLY A 361 -25.85 -3.20 -25.66
CA GLY A 361 -26.58 -4.25 -24.94
C GLY A 361 -26.65 -4.09 -23.43
N LEU A 362 -26.24 -2.95 -22.86
CA LEU A 362 -26.46 -2.66 -21.44
C LEU A 362 -27.94 -2.32 -21.18
N SER A 363 -28.54 -2.90 -20.13
CA SER A 363 -29.94 -2.61 -19.81
C SER A 363 -30.11 -1.24 -19.14
N ASP A 364 -31.33 -0.70 -19.18
CA ASP A 364 -31.65 0.54 -18.43
C ASP A 364 -31.42 0.36 -16.91
N GLU A 365 -31.59 -0.86 -16.40
CA GLU A 365 -31.34 -1.21 -15.00
C GLU A 365 -29.83 -1.12 -14.68
N ASP A 366 -28.98 -1.72 -15.51
CA ASP A 366 -27.51 -1.65 -15.37
C ASP A 366 -26.99 -0.21 -15.44
N LEU A 367 -27.54 0.60 -16.35
CA LEU A 367 -27.17 2.02 -16.48
C LEU A 367 -27.61 2.85 -15.28
N GLN A 368 -28.75 2.51 -14.67
CA GLN A 368 -29.16 3.14 -13.43
C GLN A 368 -28.20 2.78 -12.29
N GLU A 369 -27.80 1.50 -12.18
CA GLU A 369 -26.84 1.04 -11.18
C GLU A 369 -25.45 1.69 -11.35
N LEU A 370 -25.02 1.91 -12.60
CA LEU A 370 -23.79 2.66 -12.91
C LEU A 370 -23.84 4.09 -12.37
N ASN A 371 -24.92 4.84 -12.69
CA ASN A 371 -25.09 6.22 -12.23
C ASN A 371 -25.15 6.31 -10.70
N ASP A 372 -25.87 5.39 -10.08
CA ASP A 372 -25.98 5.25 -8.64
C ASP A 372 -24.59 5.04 -8.01
N SER A 373 -23.77 4.16 -8.59
CA SER A 373 -22.39 3.90 -8.15
C SER A 373 -21.48 5.13 -8.24
N LEU A 374 -21.56 5.89 -9.33
CA LEU A 374 -20.77 7.12 -9.52
C LEU A 374 -21.07 8.17 -8.44
N LYS A 375 -22.35 8.35 -8.12
CA LYS A 375 -22.78 9.26 -7.05
C LYS A 375 -22.36 8.82 -5.66
N ALA A 376 -22.44 7.52 -5.39
CA ALA A 376 -21.96 6.93 -4.15
C ALA A 376 -20.50 7.31 -3.90
N LYS A 377 -19.69 7.28 -4.96
CA LYS A 377 -18.26 7.61 -4.93
C LYS A 377 -17.99 9.09 -4.86
N GLY A 378 -18.74 9.91 -5.59
CA GLY A 378 -18.69 11.36 -5.45
C GLY A 378 -18.89 11.76 -3.98
N LYS A 379 -19.87 11.14 -3.30
CA LYS A 379 -20.10 11.30 -1.85
C LYS A 379 -18.96 10.77 -0.99
N GLN A 380 -18.36 9.63 -1.32
CA GLN A 380 -17.21 9.10 -0.58
C GLN A 380 -15.96 9.97 -0.74
N ALA A 381 -15.85 10.67 -1.86
CA ALA A 381 -14.78 11.61 -2.15
C ALA A 381 -15.01 12.99 -1.54
N GLU A 382 -16.19 13.27 -0.96
CA GLU A 382 -16.44 14.51 -0.21
C GLU A 382 -15.42 14.66 0.93
N GLY A 383 -14.55 15.66 0.82
CA GLY A 383 -13.47 15.93 1.78
C GLY A 383 -12.07 15.55 1.29
N LEU A 384 -11.94 14.88 0.13
CA LEU A 384 -10.66 14.79 -0.57
C LEU A 384 -10.34 16.09 -1.29
N GLU A 385 -9.05 16.41 -1.38
CA GLU A 385 -8.60 17.54 -2.18
C GLU A 385 -8.88 17.29 -3.66
N PHE A 386 -9.43 18.29 -4.34
CA PHE A 386 -9.62 18.29 -5.79
C PHE A 386 -9.39 19.70 -6.33
N LYS A 387 -9.07 19.82 -7.61
CA LYS A 387 -8.91 21.11 -8.28
C LYS A 387 -9.85 21.23 -9.46
N GLU A 388 -10.77 22.19 -9.36
CA GLU A 388 -11.58 22.61 -10.50
C GLU A 388 -10.70 23.33 -11.51
N GLY A 389 -10.83 22.97 -12.79
CA GLY A 389 -10.09 23.60 -13.85
C GLY A 389 -10.43 25.09 -13.94
N LYS A 390 -9.45 25.97 -13.70
CA LYS A 390 -9.56 27.34 -14.22
C LYS A 390 -9.48 27.22 -15.73
N LYS A 391 -10.59 27.49 -16.44
CA LYS A 391 -10.56 27.70 -17.89
C LYS A 391 -9.44 28.70 -18.17
N LYS A 392 -8.38 28.28 -18.84
CA LYS A 392 -7.45 29.21 -19.47
C LYS A 392 -8.28 29.93 -20.52
N GLU A 393 -8.51 31.23 -20.34
CA GLU A 393 -9.01 32.08 -21.42
C GLU A 393 -7.99 32.00 -22.56
N ASP A 394 -8.42 31.46 -23.69
CA ASP A 394 -7.62 31.30 -24.90
C ASP A 394 -7.02 32.65 -25.31
N ASN A 395 -5.69 32.76 -25.26
CA ASN A 395 -4.95 33.83 -25.92
C ASN A 395 -4.21 33.25 -27.12
N ASP A 396 -4.70 33.67 -28.29
CA ASP A 396 -4.10 33.70 -29.64
C ASP A 396 -3.51 32.43 -30.29
N PRO A 397 -3.77 32.23 -31.60
CA PRO A 397 -3.30 31.07 -32.34
C PRO A 397 -1.79 31.13 -32.58
N VAL A 398 -1.07 30.17 -32.02
CA VAL A 398 0.32 29.88 -32.40
C VAL A 398 0.31 29.36 -33.83
N LYS A 399 1.03 30.06 -34.72
CA LYS A 399 1.34 29.60 -36.08
C LYS A 399 2.35 28.46 -35.98
N ASP A 400 1.95 27.28 -36.43
CA ASP A 400 2.88 26.17 -36.69
C ASP A 400 3.89 26.55 -37.78
N PRO A 401 5.18 26.19 -37.62
CA PRO A 401 6.10 26.16 -38.73
C PRO A 401 5.93 24.85 -39.50
N VAL A 402 5.72 25.01 -40.81
CA VAL A 402 5.79 23.95 -41.81
C VAL A 402 7.20 23.34 -41.80
N LEU A 403 7.30 22.02 -41.66
CA LEU A 403 8.50 21.24 -41.90
C LEU A 403 8.25 20.29 -43.07
N GLU A 404 8.89 20.59 -44.21
CA GLU A 404 9.02 19.71 -45.37
C GLU A 404 10.19 18.74 -45.17
N ASP A 405 9.84 17.46 -45.19
CA ASP A 405 10.32 16.36 -46.04
C ASP A 405 11.77 15.82 -46.08
N GLU A 406 11.78 14.48 -46.25
CA GLU A 406 12.78 13.51 -46.72
C GLU A 406 14.15 13.36 -46.03
N THR A 407 14.38 12.17 -45.42
CA THR A 407 15.65 11.44 -45.61
C THR A 407 15.44 9.92 -45.63
N GLU A 408 15.96 9.35 -46.72
CA GLU A 408 16.39 7.99 -47.03
C GLU A 408 16.61 7.01 -45.86
N VAL A 409 16.01 5.82 -46.00
CA VAL A 409 16.22 4.66 -45.13
C VAL A 409 17.47 3.90 -45.59
N GLU A 410 18.52 3.92 -44.78
CA GLU A 410 19.74 3.12 -44.99
C GLU A 410 19.57 1.72 -44.36
N GLU A 411 19.89 0.69 -45.14
CA GLU A 411 19.79 -0.73 -44.81
C GLU A 411 20.85 -1.12 -43.77
N VAL A 412 20.45 -1.32 -42.50
CA VAL A 412 21.36 -1.71 -41.42
C VAL A 412 21.54 -3.23 -41.39
N ALA A 413 22.76 -3.67 -41.66
CA ALA A 413 23.21 -5.05 -41.63
C ALA A 413 22.97 -5.73 -40.26
N ALA A 414 22.58 -7.00 -40.31
CA ALA A 414 22.38 -7.87 -39.16
C ALA A 414 23.65 -7.97 -38.30
N ALA A 415 23.61 -7.37 -37.11
CA ALA A 415 24.62 -7.55 -36.08
C ALA A 415 24.40 -8.89 -35.36
N THR A 416 25.41 -9.75 -35.40
CA THR A 416 25.50 -10.96 -34.59
C THR A 416 25.60 -10.59 -33.11
N SER A 417 24.64 -11.07 -32.30
CA SER A 417 24.67 -10.95 -30.84
C SER A 417 25.90 -11.68 -30.26
N PRO A 418 26.56 -11.11 -29.22
CA PRO A 418 27.67 -11.78 -28.54
C PRO A 418 27.21 -13.07 -27.86
N SER A 419 28.10 -14.06 -27.77
CA SER A 419 27.77 -15.34 -27.11
C SER A 419 27.70 -15.18 -25.59
N VAL A 420 27.02 -16.10 -24.92
CA VAL A 420 26.87 -16.10 -23.44
C VAL A 420 28.24 -16.16 -22.75
N GLU A 421 29.23 -16.83 -23.35
CA GLU A 421 30.60 -16.85 -22.84
C GLU A 421 31.27 -15.46 -22.89
N GLU A 422 31.10 -14.69 -23.97
CA GLU A 422 31.66 -13.34 -24.11
C GLU A 422 31.04 -12.35 -23.13
N ILE A 423 29.74 -12.50 -22.82
CA ILE A 423 29.05 -11.69 -21.80
C ILE A 423 29.56 -12.07 -20.40
N SER A 424 29.80 -13.35 -20.14
CA SER A 424 30.27 -13.82 -18.84
C SER A 424 31.69 -13.36 -18.51
N GLU A 425 32.60 -13.35 -19.48
CA GLU A 425 33.96 -12.81 -19.30
C GLU A 425 33.93 -11.29 -19.10
N ALA A 426 33.11 -10.57 -19.86
CA ALA A 426 32.96 -9.12 -19.71
C ALA A 426 32.44 -8.70 -18.32
N ILE A 427 31.56 -9.51 -17.71
CA ILE A 427 31.05 -9.26 -16.35
C ILE A 427 32.13 -9.55 -15.30
N VAL A 428 32.90 -10.64 -15.45
CA VAL A 428 33.99 -10.97 -14.51
C VAL A 428 35.08 -9.89 -14.54
N ASP A 429 35.43 -9.39 -15.72
CA ASP A 429 36.39 -8.30 -15.90
C ASP A 429 35.88 -6.96 -15.34
N ALA A 430 34.57 -6.70 -15.41
CA ALA A 430 33.97 -5.49 -14.86
C ALA A 430 33.89 -5.50 -13.31
N VAL A 431 33.80 -6.67 -12.68
CA VAL A 431 33.66 -6.81 -11.22
C VAL A 431 35.01 -6.83 -10.49
N SER A 432 36.09 -7.26 -11.16
CA SER A 432 37.43 -7.34 -10.56
C SER A 432 37.94 -6.01 -9.97
N PRO A 433 37.79 -4.85 -10.64
CA PRO A 433 38.21 -3.55 -10.09
C PRO A 433 37.40 -3.11 -8.86
N ILE A 434 36.14 -3.56 -8.73
CA ILE A 434 35.28 -3.23 -7.58
C ILE A 434 35.79 -3.95 -6.34
N LYS A 435 36.23 -5.21 -6.47
CA LYS A 435 36.81 -5.97 -5.37
C LYS A 435 38.08 -5.31 -4.83
N GLU A 436 38.99 -4.88 -5.72
CA GLU A 436 40.19 -4.15 -5.32
C GLU A 436 39.87 -2.81 -4.62
N LEU A 437 38.84 -2.10 -5.09
CA LEU A 437 38.41 -0.84 -4.46
C LEU A 437 37.85 -1.07 -3.04
N VAL A 438 37.10 -2.16 -2.84
CA VAL A 438 36.56 -2.54 -1.52
C VAL A 438 37.69 -2.93 -0.57
N GLU A 439 38.65 -3.74 -1.00
CA GLU A 439 39.82 -4.12 -0.19
C GLU A 439 40.68 -2.90 0.17
N LYS A 440 40.86 -1.97 -0.77
CA LYS A 440 41.58 -0.71 -0.54
C LYS A 440 40.86 0.21 0.45
N ASN A 441 39.54 0.30 0.38
CA ASN A 441 38.74 1.08 1.33
C ASN A 441 38.76 0.46 2.73
N ALA A 442 38.65 -0.88 2.84
CA ALA A 442 38.77 -1.58 4.12
C ALA A 442 40.15 -1.35 4.76
N ALA A 443 41.23 -1.41 3.98
CA ALA A 443 42.59 -1.11 4.46
C ALA A 443 42.74 0.37 4.90
N ALA A 444 42.17 1.32 4.15
CA ALA A 444 42.18 2.73 4.52
C ALA A 444 41.43 3.01 5.83
N ILE A 445 40.29 2.35 6.04
CA ILE A 445 39.51 2.44 7.29
C ILE A 445 40.29 1.84 8.47
N ALA A 446 40.99 0.73 8.28
CA ALA A 446 41.82 0.12 9.34
C ALA A 446 43.01 1.02 9.74
N VAL A 447 43.61 1.73 8.78
CA VAL A 447 44.68 2.70 9.06
C VAL A 447 44.14 3.93 9.80
N LEU A 448 42.98 4.45 9.40
CA LEU A 448 42.38 5.62 10.06
C LEU A 448 41.95 5.32 11.51
N THR A 449 41.36 4.15 11.75
CA THR A 449 40.92 3.74 13.09
C THR A 449 42.10 3.46 14.03
N SER A 450 43.21 2.92 13.53
CA SER A 450 44.42 2.72 14.34
C SER A 450 45.16 4.05 14.65
N ASP A 451 45.24 4.97 13.69
CA ASP A 451 45.85 6.31 13.88
C ASP A 451 45.03 7.20 14.83
N GLU A 452 43.69 7.14 14.77
CA GLU A 452 42.84 7.85 15.73
C GLU A 452 42.96 7.29 17.14
N THR A 453 43.12 5.98 17.30
CA THR A 453 43.27 5.38 18.64
C THR A 453 44.59 5.79 19.31
N GLU A 454 45.68 5.89 18.55
CA GLU A 454 46.97 6.41 19.02
C GLU A 454 46.87 7.91 19.34
N ARG A 455 46.26 8.71 18.45
CA ARG A 455 46.04 10.15 18.68
C ARG A 455 45.14 10.44 19.88
N ILE A 456 44.09 9.66 20.08
CA ILE A 456 43.21 9.79 21.26
C ILE A 456 43.97 9.44 22.52
N LYS A 457 44.82 8.39 22.52
CA LYS A 457 45.69 8.07 23.67
C LYS A 457 46.71 9.16 23.95
N GLU A 458 47.32 9.73 22.92
CA GLU A 458 48.33 10.78 23.07
C GLU A 458 47.71 12.09 23.58
N VAL A 459 46.54 12.47 23.05
CA VAL A 459 45.76 13.61 23.54
C VAL A 459 45.23 13.37 24.95
N ALA A 460 44.74 12.17 25.27
CA ALA A 460 44.29 11.83 26.62
C ALA A 460 45.45 11.82 27.64
N ALA A 461 46.64 11.38 27.24
CA ALA A 461 47.84 11.40 28.10
C ALA A 461 48.43 12.81 28.27
N ALA A 462 48.29 13.67 27.26
CA ALA A 462 48.75 15.05 27.30
C ALA A 462 47.77 16.01 27.99
N THR A 463 46.51 15.59 28.22
CA THR A 463 45.48 16.42 28.85
C THR A 463 45.52 16.28 30.37
N PRO A 464 45.86 17.34 31.13
CA PRO A 464 45.88 17.26 32.59
C PRO A 464 44.46 17.04 33.14
N ALA A 465 44.31 16.13 34.11
CA ALA A 465 43.01 15.77 34.73
C ALA A 465 42.26 16.96 35.37
N ALA A 466 42.90 18.11 35.55
CA ALA A 466 42.30 19.35 36.05
C ALA A 466 41.63 20.22 34.96
N SER A 467 41.73 19.87 33.67
CA SER A 467 41.31 20.74 32.56
C SER A 467 39.82 20.67 32.23
N LEU A 468 39.14 19.53 32.48
CA LEU A 468 37.73 19.38 32.12
C LEU A 468 36.82 20.21 33.04
N SER A 469 37.10 20.21 34.35
CA SER A 469 36.38 21.05 35.32
C SER A 469 36.69 22.53 35.14
N ALA A 470 37.91 22.88 34.71
CA ALA A 470 38.27 24.25 34.35
C ALA A 470 37.55 24.73 33.07
N LEU A 471 37.36 23.88 32.06
CA LEU A 471 36.63 24.20 30.83
C LEU A 471 35.12 24.37 31.06
N VAL A 472 34.51 23.54 31.90
CA VAL A 472 33.09 23.70 32.29
C VAL A 472 32.90 24.96 33.14
N THR A 473 33.84 25.30 34.02
CA THR A 473 33.78 26.54 34.82
C THR A 473 34.03 27.78 33.96
N ALA A 474 34.91 27.68 32.95
CA ALA A 474 35.16 28.75 31.99
C ALA A 474 33.99 28.99 31.04
N SER A 475 33.28 27.95 30.57
CA SER A 475 32.10 28.11 29.72
C SER A 475 30.90 28.70 30.48
N LEU A 476 30.75 28.35 31.77
CA LEU A 476 29.76 28.99 32.66
C LEU A 476 30.11 30.45 33.00
N SER A 477 31.40 30.81 33.00
CA SER A 477 31.85 32.19 33.26
C SER A 477 31.84 33.08 32.02
N ALA A 478 31.91 32.49 30.81
CA ALA A 478 31.89 33.20 29.53
C ALA A 478 30.50 33.78 29.16
N THR A 479 29.44 33.46 29.89
CA THR A 479 28.12 34.11 29.76
C THR A 479 28.03 35.47 30.46
N LYS A 480 29.14 35.97 31.03
CA LYS A 480 29.26 37.32 31.63
C LYS A 480 30.31 38.20 30.96
N SER A 481 30.60 37.98 29.67
CA SER A 481 31.43 38.89 28.89
C SER A 481 30.72 40.24 28.69
N SER A 482 31.45 41.35 28.85
CA SER A 482 30.96 42.72 28.61
C SER A 482 30.62 43.02 27.14
N ASP A 483 30.90 42.09 26.22
CA ASP A 483 30.67 42.25 24.78
C ASP A 483 29.23 41.87 24.34
N THR A 484 28.34 41.51 25.28
CA THR A 484 26.91 41.30 25.03
C THR A 484 26.01 42.30 25.76
N VAL A 485 26.54 43.47 26.12
CA VAL A 485 25.74 44.58 26.65
C VAL A 485 25.09 45.34 25.50
N ILE A 486 23.79 45.11 25.28
CA ILE A 486 22.95 45.96 24.43
C ILE A 486 22.84 47.32 25.13
N GLU A 487 23.33 48.38 24.48
CA GLU A 487 23.22 49.75 25.03
C GLU A 487 21.75 50.16 25.14
N LYS A 488 21.43 50.94 26.17
CA LYS A 488 20.06 51.29 26.59
C LYS A 488 19.25 52.07 25.54
N ASP A 489 19.88 52.48 24.44
CA ASP A 489 19.30 53.25 23.35
C ASP A 489 19.19 52.45 22.02
N ASP A 490 19.48 51.15 22.01
CA ASP A 490 19.34 50.30 20.81
C ASP A 490 17.86 50.21 20.35
N PRO A 491 17.54 50.50 19.07
CA PRO A 491 16.18 50.42 18.54
C PRO A 491 15.49 49.05 18.69
N LEU A 492 16.24 47.96 18.92
CA LEU A 492 15.71 46.63 19.23
C LEU A 492 15.10 46.53 20.63
N THR A 493 15.42 47.44 21.56
CA THR A 493 14.83 47.47 22.92
C THR A 493 13.47 48.19 22.98
N LYS A 494 13.04 48.85 21.90
CA LYS A 494 11.80 49.66 21.86
C LYS A 494 10.55 48.93 21.38
N LYS A 495 10.63 47.63 21.08
CA LYS A 495 9.47 46.79 20.78
C LYS A 495 9.29 45.74 21.87
N THR A 496 8.60 46.12 22.94
CA THR A 496 8.14 45.17 23.96
C THR A 496 6.97 44.36 23.40
N PRO A 497 7.06 43.02 23.27
CA PRO A 497 5.89 42.18 23.06
C PRO A 497 4.95 42.30 24.26
N PRO A 498 3.63 42.11 24.10
CA PRO A 498 2.70 42.14 25.22
C PRO A 498 3.10 41.10 26.27
N GLU A 499 3.26 41.55 27.52
CA GLU A 499 3.61 40.72 28.68
C GLU A 499 2.61 39.58 28.84
N ALA A 500 3.05 38.35 28.55
CA ALA A 500 2.42 37.17 29.11
C ALA A 500 2.72 37.15 30.61
N LYS A 501 1.67 37.10 31.44
CA LYS A 501 1.80 36.96 32.90
C LYS A 501 2.59 35.70 33.22
N ALA A 502 3.83 35.86 33.68
CA ALA A 502 4.67 34.76 34.15
C ALA A 502 4.09 34.17 35.45
N LYS A 503 3.91 32.84 35.47
CA LYS A 503 3.79 32.04 36.69
C LYS A 503 5.20 31.55 37.05
N ASP A 504 5.97 32.38 37.74
CA ASP A 504 7.30 32.01 38.26
C ASP A 504 7.20 31.51 39.71
N GLU A 505 6.48 30.40 39.92
CA GLU A 505 6.54 29.66 41.19
C GLU A 505 6.90 28.20 40.90
N GLY A 506 8.16 27.97 40.54
CA GLY A 506 8.71 26.62 40.39
C GLY A 506 10.24 26.63 40.49
N PRO A 507 10.88 25.48 40.78
CA PRO A 507 12.31 25.38 41.07
C PRO A 507 13.22 25.68 39.86
N THR A 508 12.64 25.82 38.66
CA THR A 508 13.38 26.12 37.44
C THR A 508 12.77 27.32 36.71
N SER A 509 13.59 28.03 35.93
CA SER A 509 13.15 29.15 35.08
C SER A 509 12.46 28.70 33.79
N LEU A 510 12.15 27.41 33.65
CA LEU A 510 11.53 26.82 32.47
C LEU A 510 10.17 26.23 32.87
N GLY A 511 9.08 26.90 32.47
CA GLY A 511 7.71 26.54 32.89
C GLY A 511 7.35 25.07 32.64
N PHE A 512 7.73 24.51 31.48
CA PHE A 512 7.42 23.11 31.16
C PHE A 512 8.13 22.09 32.07
N VAL A 513 9.32 22.43 32.59
CA VAL A 513 10.06 21.56 33.52
C VAL A 513 9.36 21.54 34.88
N ASN A 514 8.82 22.68 35.30
CA ASN A 514 8.02 22.75 36.52
C ASN A 514 6.71 21.96 36.38
N ASP A 515 6.09 21.95 35.19
CA ASP A 515 4.89 21.15 34.92
C ASP A 515 5.18 19.63 34.99
N ILE A 516 6.30 19.18 34.44
CA ILE A 516 6.74 17.77 34.51
C ILE A 516 7.04 17.36 35.96
N ILE A 517 7.72 18.21 36.74
CA ILE A 517 7.99 17.95 38.15
C ILE A 517 6.67 17.83 38.92
N ALA A 518 5.73 18.76 38.70
CA ALA A 518 4.43 18.77 39.37
C ALA A 518 3.55 17.56 39.02
N ASP A 519 3.62 17.05 37.79
CA ASP A 519 2.89 15.85 37.41
C ASP A 519 3.53 14.57 37.96
N SER A 520 4.87 14.53 38.07
CA SER A 520 5.58 13.41 38.70
C SER A 520 5.32 13.26 40.21
N GLU A 521 4.94 14.36 40.88
CA GLU A 521 4.57 14.36 42.30
C GLU A 521 3.11 13.95 42.54
N LYS A 522 2.22 14.04 41.53
CA LYS A 522 0.82 13.58 41.65
C LYS A 522 0.64 12.08 41.50
N GLU A 523 1.63 11.39 40.92
CA GLU A 523 1.63 9.93 40.76
C GLU A 523 2.27 9.18 41.94
N LYS A 524 2.68 9.90 42.99
CA LYS A 524 3.08 9.34 44.30
C LYS A 524 2.01 9.61 45.34
#